data_AF-A0A0K8RL11-F1
#
_entry.id   AF-A0A0K8RL11-F1
#
_cell.length_a   1.000
_cell.length_b   1.000
_cell.length_c   1.000
_cell.angle_alpha   90.00
_cell.angle_beta   90.00
_cell.angle_gamma   90.00
#
_symmetry.space_group_name_H-M   'P 1'
#
loop_
_entity.id
_entity.type
_entity.pdbx_description
1 polymer ?
#
loop_
_entity_poly.entity_id
_entity_poly.type
_entity_poly.pdbx_seq_one_letter_code
_entity_poly.pdbx_strand_id
1 'polypeptide(L)'
;MLAATFFGVILACFAGEITCNEMKAMGKSIQSCNDDEFHDPGYSPGCMFPCTSGNGETSLQMKKYKNATVCVDLEENEDKKLHHIGICLSGKCTGHRERCPECTESQLQQRWSSLPELGAQFHRCPTLDQSTPVGNCLYICKDIYDEVEKEGYFYGIYKDGNPCRLTDSTEGECRSGWCCKK
;
A
#
# COMPACT_ATOMS: atom_id res chain seq x y z
N MET A 1 -8.93 -42.24 -43.85
CA MET A 1 -7.77 -41.83 -43.03
C MET A 1 -7.74 -40.31 -43.03
N LEU A 2 -8.01 -39.68 -41.89
CA LEU A 2 -8.08 -38.23 -41.71
C LEU A 2 -6.67 -37.66 -41.57
N ALA A 3 -6.26 -36.77 -42.48
CA ALA A 3 -5.01 -36.04 -42.38
C ALA A 3 -5.22 -34.79 -41.51
N ALA A 4 -4.74 -34.84 -40.27
CA ALA A 4 -4.67 -33.67 -39.40
C ALA A 4 -3.49 -32.79 -39.84
N THR A 5 -3.78 -31.59 -40.35
CA THR A 5 -2.78 -30.54 -40.56
C THR A 5 -2.87 -29.56 -39.41
N PHE A 6 -1.83 -29.57 -38.59
CA PHE A 6 -1.63 -28.76 -37.40
C PHE A 6 -1.50 -27.27 -37.79
N PHE A 7 -2.41 -26.41 -37.33
CA PHE A 7 -2.20 -24.96 -37.36
C PHE A 7 -1.20 -24.58 -36.27
N GLY A 8 0.06 -24.38 -36.66
CA GLY A 8 1.06 -23.75 -35.81
C GLY A 8 0.73 -22.27 -35.63
N VAL A 9 0.13 -21.92 -34.50
CA VAL A 9 -0.02 -20.52 -34.09
C VAL A 9 1.35 -20.06 -33.56
N ILE A 10 2.11 -19.35 -34.39
CA ILE A 10 3.29 -18.62 -33.95
C ILE A 10 2.79 -17.37 -33.21
N LEU A 11 2.69 -17.47 -31.88
CA LEU A 11 2.60 -16.31 -31.00
C LEU A 11 3.97 -15.61 -31.01
N ALA A 12 4.14 -14.70 -31.96
CA ALA A 12 5.27 -13.77 -31.96
C ALA A 12 5.13 -12.85 -30.73
N CYS A 13 6.09 -12.95 -29.82
CA CYS A 13 6.18 -12.15 -28.60
C CYS A 13 6.46 -10.68 -28.95
N PHE A 14 5.42 -9.84 -28.96
CA PHE A 14 5.54 -8.40 -28.81
C PHE A 14 5.51 -8.05 -27.31
N ALA A 15 6.54 -8.46 -26.57
CA ALA A 15 6.62 -8.28 -25.11
C ALA A 15 7.62 -7.19 -24.67
N GLY A 16 8.02 -6.29 -25.57
CA GLY A 16 9.07 -5.29 -25.32
C GLY A 16 8.63 -3.84 -25.22
N GLU A 17 7.60 -3.41 -25.96
CA GLU A 17 7.27 -1.97 -26.08
C GLU A 17 6.07 -1.51 -25.25
N ILE A 18 5.11 -2.40 -24.96
CA ILE A 18 3.87 -2.03 -24.27
C ILE A 18 4.14 -1.73 -22.78
N THR A 19 5.00 -2.52 -22.14
CA THR A 19 5.30 -2.42 -20.71
C THR A 19 6.09 -1.16 -20.35
N CYS A 20 7.08 -0.76 -21.15
CA CYS A 20 7.88 0.45 -20.87
C CYS A 20 7.07 1.74 -21.00
N ASN A 21 6.18 1.85 -21.99
CA ASN A 21 5.36 3.05 -22.19
C ASN A 21 4.29 3.21 -21.11
N GLU A 22 3.67 2.11 -20.65
CA GLU A 22 2.73 2.13 -19.53
C GLU A 22 3.43 2.49 -18.21
N MET A 23 4.65 2.01 -17.97
CA MET A 23 5.42 2.36 -16.77
C MET A 23 5.86 3.84 -16.75
N LYS A 24 6.24 4.39 -17.91
CA LYS A 24 6.55 5.81 -18.06
C LYS A 24 5.30 6.68 -17.85
N ALA A 25 4.13 6.21 -18.28
CA ALA A 25 2.84 6.86 -18.03
C ALA A 25 2.43 6.82 -16.55
N MET A 26 2.90 5.84 -15.77
CA MET A 26 2.69 5.74 -14.32
C MET A 26 3.71 6.54 -13.47
N GLY A 27 4.61 7.32 -14.09
CA GLY A 27 5.53 8.22 -13.38
C GLY A 27 6.64 7.55 -12.57
N LYS A 28 6.79 6.22 -12.63
CA LYS A 28 7.83 5.50 -11.89
C LYS A 28 9.12 5.41 -12.70
N SER A 29 10.19 6.04 -12.21
CA SER A 29 11.54 5.74 -12.68
C SER A 29 11.84 4.26 -12.44
N ILE A 30 12.33 3.54 -13.45
CA ILE A 30 12.71 2.14 -13.30
C ILE A 30 13.89 2.07 -12.33
N GLN A 31 13.62 1.58 -11.12
CA GLN A 31 14.61 1.35 -10.08
C GLN A 31 15.49 0.16 -10.46
N SER A 32 16.77 0.23 -10.07
CA SER A 32 17.68 -0.91 -10.22
C SER A 32 17.21 -2.08 -9.36
N CYS A 33 17.27 -3.31 -9.88
CA CYS A 33 16.91 -4.50 -9.09
C CYS A 33 17.82 -4.75 -7.86
N ASN A 34 18.92 -4.00 -7.73
CA ASN A 34 19.84 -4.07 -6.60
C ASN A 34 19.54 -3.03 -5.50
N ASP A 35 18.64 -2.08 -5.77
CA ASP A 35 18.20 -1.08 -4.81
C ASP A 35 16.81 -1.49 -4.35
N ASP A 36 16.67 -1.93 -3.10
CA ASP A 36 15.40 -2.38 -2.51
C ASP A 36 14.77 -1.34 -1.58
N GLU A 37 15.28 -0.10 -1.58
CA GLU A 37 14.77 0.99 -0.76
C GLU A 37 13.62 1.72 -1.47
N PHE A 38 12.65 2.21 -0.70
CA PHE A 38 11.56 3.02 -1.23
C PHE A 38 11.93 4.50 -1.17
N HIS A 39 11.97 5.15 -2.33
CA HIS A 39 12.47 6.53 -2.48
C HIS A 39 11.40 7.59 -2.76
N ASP A 40 10.15 7.17 -2.95
CA ASP A 40 9.04 8.09 -3.14
C ASP A 40 8.48 8.54 -1.78
N PRO A 41 7.83 9.71 -1.72
CA PRO A 41 7.33 10.23 -0.45
C PRO A 41 6.16 9.39 0.09
N GLY A 42 6.06 9.32 1.41
CA GLY A 42 4.94 8.68 2.10
C GLY A 42 5.04 7.16 2.19
N TYR A 43 3.92 6.46 2.04
CA TYR A 43 3.83 5.00 2.07
C TYR A 43 4.12 4.37 0.71
N SER A 44 4.82 3.24 0.71
CA SER A 44 4.92 2.41 -0.50
C SER A 44 3.56 1.77 -0.81
N PRO A 45 3.04 1.87 -2.05
CA PRO A 45 1.83 1.15 -2.46
C PRO A 45 2.19 -0.33 -2.62
N GLY A 46 1.83 -1.14 -1.62
CA GLY A 46 2.29 -2.51 -1.47
C GLY A 46 3.78 -2.62 -1.14
N CYS A 47 4.32 -3.84 -1.23
CA CYS A 47 5.68 -4.17 -0.81
C CYS A 47 6.55 -4.79 -1.92
N MET A 48 6.09 -4.64 -3.17
CA MET A 48 6.77 -5.12 -4.37
C MET A 48 6.96 -3.97 -5.35
N PHE A 49 8.08 -3.97 -6.06
CA PHE A 49 8.36 -2.98 -7.09
C PHE A 49 8.87 -3.62 -8.38
N PRO A 50 8.51 -3.05 -9.54
CA PRO A 50 9.08 -3.46 -10.81
C PRO A 50 10.49 -2.87 -10.97
N CYS A 51 11.42 -3.68 -11.46
CA CYS A 51 12.80 -3.29 -11.75
C CYS A 51 13.30 -3.98 -13.01
N THR A 52 14.42 -3.50 -13.57
CA THR A 52 15.14 -4.17 -14.66
C THR A 52 16.59 -4.45 -14.26
N SER A 53 17.13 -5.58 -14.71
CA SER A 53 18.55 -5.90 -14.57
C SER A 53 19.30 -5.43 -15.81
N GLY A 54 20.25 -4.50 -15.64
CA GLY A 54 21.09 -4.03 -16.73
C GLY A 54 22.08 -5.10 -17.17
N ASN A 55 21.73 -5.93 -18.15
CA ASN A 55 22.64 -6.79 -18.92
C ASN A 55 21.99 -7.28 -20.24
N GLY A 56 21.35 -6.38 -20.98
CA GLY A 56 20.85 -6.68 -22.34
C GLY A 56 19.55 -7.49 -22.43
N GLU A 57 19.12 -8.15 -21.35
CA GLU A 57 17.77 -8.72 -21.21
C GLU A 57 16.87 -7.76 -20.42
N THR A 58 15.96 -7.09 -21.13
CA THR A 58 14.89 -6.23 -20.59
C THR A 58 13.75 -7.05 -19.97
N SER A 59 14.07 -8.03 -19.11
CA SER A 59 13.04 -8.72 -18.34
C SER A 59 12.61 -7.83 -17.18
N LEU A 60 11.33 -7.44 -17.18
CA LEU A 60 10.70 -6.79 -16.03
C LEU A 60 10.61 -7.79 -14.89
N GLN A 61 11.25 -7.48 -13.76
CA GLN A 61 11.23 -8.31 -12.56
C GLN A 61 10.47 -7.60 -11.45
N MET A 62 9.73 -8.37 -10.65
CA MET A 62 9.15 -7.87 -9.40
C MET A 62 10.09 -8.22 -8.24
N LYS A 63 10.58 -7.20 -7.54
CA LYS A 63 11.41 -7.35 -6.34
C LYS A 63 10.66 -6.86 -5.11
N LYS A 64 11.11 -7.32 -3.95
CA LYS A 64 10.55 -6.97 -2.64
C LYS A 64 11.24 -5.71 -2.16
N TYR A 65 10.49 -4.74 -1.65
CA TYR A 65 11.12 -3.69 -0.85
C TYR A 65 11.73 -4.29 0.41
N LYS A 66 12.74 -3.59 0.94
CA LYS A 66 13.41 -3.91 2.19
C LYS A 66 12.39 -4.09 3.32
N ASN A 67 12.65 -5.07 4.19
CA ASN A 67 11.82 -5.26 5.38
C ASN A 67 11.77 -3.98 6.24
N ALA A 68 10.64 -3.75 6.90
CA ALA A 68 10.33 -2.56 7.69
C ALA A 68 10.09 -1.25 6.89
N THR A 69 10.10 -1.29 5.55
CA THR A 69 9.55 -0.20 4.73
C THR A 69 8.09 0.05 5.08
N VAL A 70 7.68 1.29 5.34
CA VAL A 70 6.28 1.62 5.60
C VAL A 70 5.44 1.49 4.33
N CYS A 71 4.28 0.87 4.44
CA CYS A 71 3.47 0.52 3.28
C CYS A 71 1.99 0.79 3.51
N VAL A 72 1.28 0.95 2.41
CA VAL A 72 -0.17 1.00 2.35
C VAL A 72 -0.67 -0.16 1.50
N ASP A 73 -1.62 -0.89 2.04
CA ASP A 73 -2.39 -1.90 1.32
C ASP A 73 -3.75 -1.31 0.95
N LEU A 74 -4.02 -1.23 -0.35
CA LEU A 74 -5.26 -0.68 -0.90
C LEU A 74 -6.07 -1.84 -1.48
N GLU A 75 -7.38 -1.78 -1.32
CA GLU A 75 -8.29 -2.73 -1.94
C GLU A 75 -8.16 -2.68 -3.47
N GLU A 76 -8.33 -3.83 -4.14
CA GLU A 76 -8.27 -3.94 -5.61
C GLU A 76 -9.51 -3.37 -6.33
N ASN A 77 -10.39 -2.65 -5.63
CA ASN A 77 -11.59 -2.04 -6.19
C ASN A 77 -11.31 -0.66 -6.82
N GLU A 78 -12.26 -0.16 -7.62
CA GLU A 78 -12.14 1.14 -8.29
C GLU A 78 -11.93 2.30 -7.29
N ASP A 79 -12.51 2.17 -6.09
CA ASP A 79 -12.39 3.17 -5.02
C ASP A 79 -11.02 3.16 -4.32
N LYS A 80 -10.19 2.13 -4.54
CA LYS A 80 -8.89 1.89 -3.87
C LYS A 80 -8.93 2.21 -2.38
N LYS A 81 -9.94 1.68 -1.69
CA LYS A 81 -10.13 1.95 -0.26
C LYS A 81 -8.93 1.44 0.53
N LEU A 82 -8.60 2.13 1.63
CA LEU A 82 -7.59 1.67 2.56
C LEU A 82 -8.02 0.32 3.15
N HIS A 83 -7.25 -0.73 2.87
CA HIS A 83 -7.37 -1.98 3.60
C HIS A 83 -6.64 -1.86 4.95
N HIS A 84 -5.33 -1.58 4.91
CA HIS A 84 -4.55 -1.22 6.10
C HIS A 84 -3.23 -0.51 5.75
N ILE A 85 -2.67 0.18 6.73
CA ILE A 85 -1.26 0.58 6.72
C ILE A 85 -0.43 -0.42 7.52
N GLY A 86 0.85 -0.52 7.22
CA GLY A 86 1.74 -1.40 7.96
C GLY A 86 3.19 -1.25 7.55
N ILE A 87 3.91 -2.38 7.66
CA ILE A 87 5.30 -2.49 7.22
C ILE A 87 5.49 -3.67 6.28
N CYS A 88 6.46 -3.55 5.39
CA CYS A 88 6.86 -4.63 4.50
C CYS A 88 7.56 -5.74 5.28
N LEU A 89 7.03 -6.95 5.16
CA LEU A 89 7.64 -8.17 5.64
C LEU A 89 7.63 -9.20 4.52
N SER A 90 8.81 -9.58 4.03
CA SER A 90 8.97 -10.57 2.96
C SER A 90 8.18 -10.28 1.68
N GLY A 91 7.95 -9.00 1.36
CA GLY A 91 7.19 -8.56 0.18
C GLY A 91 5.69 -8.40 0.39
N LYS A 92 5.18 -8.61 1.62
CA LYS A 92 3.77 -8.37 1.99
C LYS A 92 3.66 -7.13 2.88
N CYS A 93 2.70 -6.25 2.59
CA CYS A 93 2.34 -5.21 3.52
C CYS A 93 1.58 -5.84 4.69
N THR A 94 2.13 -5.72 5.90
CA THR A 94 1.61 -6.43 7.08
C THR A 94 1.17 -5.43 8.14
N GLY A 95 -0.14 -5.35 8.36
CA GLY A 95 -0.75 -4.45 9.32
C GLY A 95 -0.43 -4.78 10.79
N HIS A 96 -0.63 -3.81 11.67
CA HIS A 96 -0.30 -3.93 13.10
C HIS A 96 -0.90 -5.18 13.77
N ARG A 97 -2.18 -5.49 13.49
CA ARG A 97 -2.88 -6.66 14.04
C ARG A 97 -2.26 -7.97 13.55
N GLU A 98 -1.96 -8.07 12.25
CA GLU A 98 -1.35 -9.26 11.65
C GLU A 98 0.05 -9.56 12.20
N ARG A 99 0.79 -8.52 12.61
CA ARG A 99 2.13 -8.67 13.22
C ARG A 99 2.09 -9.25 14.63
N CYS A 100 0.93 -9.32 15.28
CA CYS A 100 0.78 -9.93 16.60
C CYS A 100 -0.59 -10.63 16.73
N PRO A 101 -0.76 -11.83 16.16
CA PRO A 101 -2.04 -12.54 16.17
C PRO A 101 -2.50 -12.93 17.59
N GLU A 102 -1.56 -13.11 18.52
CA GLU A 102 -1.84 -13.44 19.92
C GLU A 102 -2.04 -12.20 20.82
N CYS A 103 -1.91 -10.98 20.29
CA CYS A 103 -2.08 -9.77 21.08
C CYS A 103 -3.55 -9.51 21.39
N THR A 104 -3.85 -9.08 22.62
CA THR A 104 -5.16 -8.53 22.97
C THR A 104 -5.36 -7.15 22.36
N GLU A 105 -6.61 -6.69 22.23
CA GLU A 105 -6.93 -5.31 21.80
C GLU A 105 -6.22 -4.26 22.65
N SER A 106 -6.08 -4.49 23.97
CA SER A 106 -5.36 -3.58 24.86
C SER A 106 -3.86 -3.50 24.55
N GLN A 107 -3.22 -4.63 24.22
CA GLN A 107 -1.81 -4.66 23.83
C GLN A 107 -1.59 -4.00 22.47
N LEU A 108 -2.52 -4.18 21.53
CA LEU A 108 -2.49 -3.50 20.23
C LEU A 108 -2.64 -1.97 20.42
N GLN A 109 -3.64 -1.55 21.19
CA GLN A 109 -3.89 -0.13 21.46
C GLN A 109 -2.70 0.54 22.17
N GLN A 110 -2.07 -0.13 23.14
CA GLN A 110 -0.88 0.40 23.82
C GLN A 110 0.27 0.70 22.86
N ARG A 111 0.40 -0.07 21.78
CA ARG A 111 1.46 0.08 20.78
C ARG A 111 1.12 1.08 19.69
N TRP A 112 -0.17 1.38 19.49
CA TRP A 112 -0.69 2.18 18.38
C TRP A 112 0.07 3.50 18.18
N SER A 113 0.18 4.31 19.24
CA SER A 113 0.85 5.62 19.17
C SER A 113 2.35 5.56 18.95
N SER A 114 2.96 4.37 19.09
CA SER A 114 4.41 4.14 18.91
C SER A 114 4.75 3.48 17.57
N LEU A 115 3.76 3.23 16.72
CA LEU A 115 3.98 2.56 15.44
C LEU A 115 4.79 3.46 14.50
N PRO A 116 5.88 2.96 13.90
CA PRO A 116 6.67 3.75 12.96
C PRO A 116 5.85 4.19 11.74
N GLU A 117 4.92 3.35 11.30
CA GLU A 117 3.99 3.67 10.22
C GLU A 117 2.97 4.77 10.57
N LEU A 118 2.88 5.21 11.84
CA LEU A 118 2.05 6.33 12.29
C LEU A 118 2.88 7.54 12.72
N GLY A 119 4.13 7.62 12.26
CA GLY A 119 4.98 8.78 12.48
C GLY A 119 4.37 10.06 11.89
N ALA A 120 4.60 11.19 12.56
CA ALA A 120 4.03 12.49 12.19
C ALA A 120 4.37 12.93 10.74
N GLN A 121 5.50 12.47 10.20
CA GLN A 121 5.90 12.73 8.81
C GLN A 121 4.94 12.14 7.78
N PHE A 122 4.15 11.13 8.16
CA PHE A 122 3.17 10.49 7.29
C PHE A 122 1.75 11.08 7.46
N HIS A 123 1.54 11.93 8.47
CA HIS A 123 0.24 12.53 8.77
C HIS A 123 0.04 13.87 8.02
N ARG A 124 -0.16 13.79 6.71
CA ARG A 124 -0.37 14.98 5.86
C ARG A 124 -1.82 15.21 5.44
N CYS A 125 -2.66 14.18 5.50
CA CYS A 125 -4.06 14.33 5.11
C CYS A 125 -4.85 15.10 6.17
N PRO A 126 -5.85 15.91 5.77
CA PRO A 126 -6.65 16.70 6.70
C PRO A 126 -7.41 15.83 7.70
N THR A 127 -7.87 16.39 8.81
CA THR A 127 -8.83 15.68 9.66
C THR A 127 -10.21 15.70 9.03
N LEU A 128 -10.89 14.55 8.97
CA LEU A 128 -12.26 14.43 8.46
C LEU A 128 -13.27 14.24 9.61
N ASP A 129 -14.50 14.72 9.42
CA ASP A 129 -15.61 14.59 10.37
C ASP A 129 -16.82 14.00 9.62
N GLN A 130 -17.28 12.83 10.05
CA GLN A 130 -18.37 12.09 9.43
C GLN A 130 -19.37 11.62 10.49
N SER A 131 -20.65 11.76 10.18
CA SER A 131 -21.73 11.27 11.04
C SER A 131 -21.99 9.77 10.89
N THR A 132 -21.51 9.15 9.81
CA THR A 132 -21.71 7.73 9.51
C THR A 132 -20.54 6.88 10.03
N PRO A 133 -20.79 5.68 10.58
CA PRO A 133 -19.74 4.80 11.07
C PRO A 133 -18.73 4.43 9.97
N VAL A 134 -17.45 4.77 10.19
CA VAL A 134 -16.34 4.44 9.27
C VAL A 134 -15.79 3.04 9.56
N GLY A 135 -15.29 2.35 8.52
CA GLY A 135 -14.64 1.05 8.70
C GLY A 135 -13.27 1.14 9.37
N ASN A 136 -12.57 2.26 9.19
CA ASN A 136 -11.27 2.52 9.77
C ASN A 136 -11.21 4.01 10.20
N CYS A 137 -10.62 4.27 11.37
CA CYS A 137 -10.41 5.63 11.88
C CYS A 137 -9.21 6.33 11.24
N LEU A 138 -8.43 5.59 10.46
CA LEU A 138 -7.47 6.11 9.50
C LEU A 138 -8.07 6.10 8.09
N TYR A 139 -7.59 7.02 7.27
CA TYR A 139 -7.82 7.01 5.82
C TYR A 139 -6.54 7.45 5.11
N ILE A 140 -6.46 7.19 3.80
CA ILE A 140 -5.32 7.57 2.96
C ILE A 140 -5.74 8.67 1.99
N CYS A 141 -4.84 9.62 1.76
CA CYS A 141 -4.92 10.56 0.67
C CYS A 141 -3.59 10.59 -0.10
N LYS A 142 -3.62 11.24 -1.25
CA LYS A 142 -2.44 11.64 -1.99
C LYS A 142 -2.14 13.10 -1.68
N ASP A 143 -0.88 13.41 -1.46
CA ASP A 143 -0.40 14.79 -1.31
C ASP A 143 0.93 14.96 -2.05
N ILE A 144 1.25 16.19 -2.43
CA ILE A 144 2.52 16.53 -3.05
C ILE A 144 3.52 16.83 -1.93
N TYR A 145 4.64 16.11 -1.91
CA TYR A 145 5.72 16.39 -0.98
C TYR A 145 6.58 17.51 -1.55
N ASP A 146 6.32 18.73 -1.06
CA ASP A 146 6.82 19.99 -1.61
C ASP A 146 8.35 20.03 -1.84
N GLU A 147 9.13 19.33 -1.00
CA GLU A 147 10.60 19.31 -1.10
C GLU A 147 11.11 18.59 -2.36
N VAL A 148 10.36 17.61 -2.87
CA VAL A 148 10.77 16.80 -4.03
C VAL A 148 9.76 16.88 -5.19
N GLU A 149 8.70 17.67 -5.05
CA GLU A 149 7.60 17.86 -6.02
C GLU A 149 7.01 16.53 -6.53
N LYS A 150 6.98 15.50 -5.67
CA LYS A 150 6.41 14.18 -5.99
C LYS A 150 5.14 13.93 -5.19
N GLU A 151 4.18 13.27 -5.82
CA GLU A 151 2.99 12.77 -5.16
C GLU A 151 3.33 11.52 -4.32
N GLY A 152 2.80 11.46 -3.10
CA GLY A 152 2.95 10.34 -2.18
C GLY A 152 1.65 9.97 -1.49
N TYR A 153 1.59 8.77 -0.90
CA TYR A 153 0.47 8.35 -0.06
C TYR A 153 0.72 8.72 1.40
N PHE A 154 -0.26 9.35 2.03
CA PHE A 154 -0.20 9.80 3.41
C PHE A 154 -1.47 9.39 4.15
N TYR A 155 -1.43 9.40 5.47
CA TYR A 155 -2.60 9.12 6.29
C TYR A 155 -3.21 10.40 6.86
N GLY A 156 -4.50 10.31 7.11
CA GLY A 156 -5.23 11.24 7.97
C GLY A 156 -6.08 10.45 8.95
N ILE A 157 -6.60 11.17 9.94
CA ILE A 157 -7.48 10.60 10.95
C ILE A 157 -8.87 11.21 10.84
N TYR A 158 -9.88 10.41 11.17
CA TYR A 158 -11.18 10.95 11.51
C TYR A 158 -11.12 11.59 12.89
N LYS A 159 -11.90 12.66 13.07
CA LYS A 159 -11.98 13.44 14.31
C LYS A 159 -12.32 12.53 15.49
N ASP A 160 -11.76 12.85 16.65
CA ASP A 160 -12.09 12.14 17.88
C ASP A 160 -13.60 12.22 18.18
N GLY A 161 -14.19 11.06 18.48
CA GLY A 161 -15.65 10.91 18.66
C GLY A 161 -16.41 10.52 17.39
N ASN A 162 -15.75 10.48 16.23
CA ASN A 162 -16.36 9.97 15.00
C ASN A 162 -16.77 8.49 15.18
N PRO A 163 -17.98 8.07 14.79
CA PRO A 163 -18.39 6.67 14.92
C PRO A 163 -17.54 5.78 14.00
N CYS A 164 -17.21 4.58 14.45
CA CYS A 164 -16.47 3.58 13.68
C CYS A 164 -17.03 2.16 13.88
N ARG A 165 -16.74 1.25 12.96
CA ARG A 165 -17.13 -0.16 13.06
C ARG A 165 -15.97 -1.00 13.58
N LEU A 166 -16.22 -1.72 14.66
CA LEU A 166 -15.30 -2.73 15.18
C LEU A 166 -15.45 -4.03 14.39
N THR A 167 -14.46 -4.92 14.49
CA THR A 167 -14.43 -6.22 13.81
C THR A 167 -15.59 -7.14 14.22
N ASP A 168 -16.15 -6.93 15.41
CA ASP A 168 -17.33 -7.66 15.92
C ASP A 168 -18.67 -7.00 15.51
N SER A 169 -18.65 -6.07 14.55
CA SER A 169 -19.82 -5.30 14.07
C SER A 169 -20.47 -4.39 15.13
N THR A 170 -19.83 -4.20 16.27
CA THR A 170 -20.23 -3.21 17.27
C THR A 170 -19.76 -1.82 16.83
N GLU A 171 -20.55 -0.78 17.15
CA GLU A 171 -20.12 0.60 16.95
C GLU A 171 -19.14 1.03 18.05
N GLY A 172 -18.03 1.61 17.61
CA GLY A 172 -17.03 2.27 18.45
C GLY A 172 -16.93 3.76 18.18
N GLU A 173 -15.91 4.39 18.76
CA GLU A 173 -15.53 5.78 18.50
C GLU A 173 -14.06 5.89 18.16
N CYS A 174 -13.76 6.73 17.17
CA CYS A 174 -12.39 7.07 16.83
C CYS A 174 -11.73 7.88 17.95
N ARG A 175 -10.52 7.48 18.32
CA ARG A 175 -9.60 8.23 19.18
C ARG A 175 -8.20 8.10 18.64
N SER A 176 -7.60 9.21 18.21
CA SER A 176 -6.24 9.26 17.66
C SER A 176 -6.02 8.22 16.53
N GLY A 177 -7.00 8.11 15.62
CA GLY A 177 -6.94 7.17 14.50
C GLY A 177 -7.20 5.70 14.87
N TRP A 178 -7.51 5.37 16.13
CA TRP A 178 -7.90 4.02 16.57
C TRP A 178 -9.40 3.94 16.85
N CYS A 179 -10.05 2.83 16.45
CA CYS A 179 -11.45 2.58 16.80
C CYS A 179 -11.55 1.93 18.18
N CYS A 180 -12.01 2.68 19.18
CA CYS A 180 -12.21 2.22 20.55
C CYS A 180 -13.65 1.73 20.76
N LYS A 181 -13.84 0.70 21.59
CA LYS A 181 -15.16 0.39 22.15
C LYS A 181 -15.66 1.59 22.96
N LYS A 182 -16.95 1.93 22.80
CA LYS A 182 -17.65 2.92 23.63
C LYS A 182 -17.75 2.44 25.08
#